data_AF-C9Z030-F1
#
_entry.id   AF-C9Z030-F1
#
_cell.length_a   1.000
_cell.length_b   1.000
_cell.length_c   1.000
_cell.angle_alpha   90.00
_cell.angle_beta   90.00
_cell.angle_gamma   90.00
#
_symmetry.space_group_name_H-M   'P 1'
#
loop_
_entity.id
_entity.type
_entity.pdbx_description
1 polymer ?
#
loop_
_entity_poly.entity_id
_entity_poly.type
_entity_poly.pdbx_seq_one_letter_code
_entity_poly.pdbx_strand_id
1 'polypeptide(L)' 'MTVMSIARFEKFFRAAAGLDVDKNDLKRYSDFVDAKLYDLLTVAQATAKANGRDVIRTCDLPITGTQHWDEARAVFDLLL' A
#
# COMPACT_ATOMS: atom_id res chain seq x y z
N MET A 1 8.82 9.03 2.39
CA MET A 1 9.06 8.91 0.93
C MET A 1 7.73 9.09 0.22
N THR A 2 7.65 9.71 -0.96
CA THR A 2 6.34 9.83 -1.66
C THR A 2 6.02 8.51 -2.34
N VAL A 3 4.99 7.80 -1.86
CA VAL A 3 4.64 6.44 -2.32
C VAL A 3 4.09 6.44 -3.75
N MET A 4 3.51 7.56 -4.22
CA MET A 4 3.00 7.74 -5.58
C MET A 4 2.81 9.21 -5.97
N SER A 5 2.82 9.53 -7.26
CA SER A 5 2.60 10.92 -7.74
C SER A 5 1.19 11.43 -7.40
N ILE A 6 1.09 12.69 -6.99
CA ILE A 6 -0.17 13.41 -6.65
C ILE A 6 -1.27 13.20 -7.70
N ALA A 7 -0.96 13.40 -8.98
CA ALA A 7 -1.94 13.29 -10.06
C ALA A 7 -2.53 11.88 -10.23
N ARG A 8 -1.74 10.83 -9.90
CA ARG A 8 -2.20 9.45 -9.94
C ARG A 8 -3.08 9.13 -8.73
N PHE A 9 -2.77 9.73 -7.59
CA PHE A 9 -3.56 9.60 -6.37
C PHE A 9 -4.95 10.23 -6.50
N GLU A 10 -5.01 11.48 -6.97
CA GLU A 10 -6.29 12.19 -7.22
C GLU A 10 -7.17 11.42 -8.21
N LYS A 11 -6.58 10.86 -9.27
CA LYS A 11 -7.30 10.01 -10.23
C LYS A 11 -7.81 8.72 -9.58
N PHE A 12 -7.00 8.06 -8.76
CA PHE A 12 -7.40 6.84 -8.07
C PHE A 12 -8.58 7.07 -7.12
N PHE A 13 -8.52 8.08 -6.26
CA PHE A 13 -9.59 8.36 -5.30
C PHE A 13 -10.88 8.85 -5.97
N ARG A 14 -10.76 9.64 -7.04
CA ARG A 14 -11.91 10.02 -7.86
C ARG A 14 -12.54 8.80 -8.56
N ALA A 15 -11.73 7.86 -9.05
CA ALA A 15 -12.23 6.65 -9.71
C ALA A 15 -12.82 5.62 -8.73
N ALA A 16 -12.18 5.42 -7.58
CA ALA A 16 -12.55 4.40 -6.60
C ALA A 16 -13.73 4.83 -5.71
N ALA A 17 -13.83 6.12 -5.40
CA ALA A 17 -14.77 6.61 -4.38
C ALA A 17 -15.45 7.95 -4.75
N GLY A 18 -15.17 8.53 -5.92
CA GLY A 18 -15.72 9.84 -6.32
C GLY A 18 -15.19 11.01 -5.47
N LEU A 19 -14.11 10.81 -4.71
CA LEU A 19 -13.59 11.80 -3.78
C LEU A 19 -12.61 12.76 -4.48
N ASP A 20 -12.76 14.06 -4.21
CA ASP A 20 -11.77 15.08 -4.54
C ASP A 20 -10.86 15.29 -3.33
N VAL A 21 -9.55 15.09 -3.51
CA VAL A 21 -8.59 15.02 -2.39
C VAL A 21 -7.72 16.27 -2.38
N ASP A 22 -7.66 16.96 -1.25
CA ASP A 22 -6.79 18.13 -1.05
C ASP A 22 -5.31 17.71 -0.98
N LYS A 23 -4.42 18.52 -1.55
CA LYS A 23 -2.95 18.33 -1.52
C LYS A 23 -2.39 18.17 -0.10
N ASN A 24 -3.00 18.79 0.91
CA ASN A 24 -2.61 18.63 2.31
C ASN A 24 -2.90 17.21 2.81
N ASP A 25 -4.01 16.61 2.39
CA ASP A 25 -4.36 15.24 2.73
C ASP A 25 -3.47 14.22 2.01
N LEU A 26 -3.00 14.55 0.81
CA LEU A 26 -2.06 13.70 0.06
C LEU A 26 -0.77 13.46 0.82
N LYS A 27 -0.19 14.50 1.41
CA LYS A 27 1.04 14.36 2.19
C LYS A 27 0.79 13.51 3.43
N ARG A 28 -0.28 13.79 4.17
CA ARG A 28 -0.63 13.02 5.37
C ARG A 28 -0.90 11.56 5.06
N TYR A 29 -1.60 11.28 3.96
CA TYR A 29 -1.84 9.93 3.49
C TYR A 29 -0.53 9.24 3.08
N SER A 30 0.33 9.90 2.30
CA SER A 30 1.60 9.32 1.88
C SER A 30 2.47 8.98 3.08
N ASP A 31 2.57 9.87 4.06
CA ASP A 31 3.35 9.62 5.29
C ASP A 31 2.74 8.46 6.10
N PHE A 32 1.40 8.36 6.15
CA PHE A 32 0.71 7.25 6.81
C PHE A 32 0.97 5.91 6.12
N VAL A 33 0.85 5.83 4.79
CA VAL A 33 1.12 4.59 4.04
C VAL A 33 2.59 4.21 4.11
N ASP A 34 3.50 5.18 4.04
CA ASP A 34 4.95 4.94 4.19
C ASP A 34 5.27 4.32 5.56
N ALA A 35 4.69 4.88 6.63
CA ALA A 35 4.85 4.33 7.99
C ALA A 35 4.27 2.91 8.10
N LYS A 36 3.09 2.65 7.54
CA LYS A 36 2.48 1.31 7.57
C LYS A 36 3.23 0.29 6.72
N LEU A 37 3.75 0.70 5.57
CA LEU A 37 4.60 -0.15 4.75
C LEU A 37 5.90 -0.50 5.49
N TYR A 38 6.50 0.47 6.18
CA TYR A 38 7.69 0.24 7.00
C TYR A 38 7.42 -0.76 8.14
N ASP A 39 6.34 -0.58 8.89
CA ASP A 39 5.93 -1.50 9.96
C ASP A 39 5.73 -2.92 9.42
N LEU A 40 5.03 -3.04 8.29
CA LEU A 40 4.71 -4.30 7.62
C LEU A 40 5.99 -5.04 7.18
N LEU A 41 6.93 -4.32 6.54
CA LEU A 41 8.21 -4.90 6.11
C LEU A 41 9.11 -5.26 7.29
N THR A 42 9.06 -4.50 8.39
CA THR A 42 9.82 -4.81 9.61
C THR A 42 9.39 -6.14 10.21
N VAL A 43 8.08 -6.39 10.31
CA VAL A 43 7.53 -7.68 10.76
C VAL A 43 7.89 -8.80 9.79
N ALA A 44 7.76 -8.55 8.49
CA ALA A 44 8.07 -9.55 7.47
C ALA A 44 9.56 -9.96 7.48
N GLN A 45 10.47 -9.03 7.76
CA GLN A 45 11.89 -9.34 7.94
C GLN A 45 12.12 -10.30 9.11
N ALA A 46 11.43 -10.09 10.24
CA ALA A 46 11.52 -10.97 11.40
C ALA A 46 11.00 -12.38 11.07
N THR A 47 9.86 -12.47 10.37
CA THR A 47 9.29 -13.75 9.92
C THR A 47 10.19 -14.48 8.91
N ALA A 48 10.81 -13.76 7.97
CA ALA A 48 11.74 -14.35 7.01
C ALA A 48 12.97 -14.95 7.73
N LYS A 49 13.56 -14.19 8.67
CA LYS A 49 14.68 -14.65 9.50
C LYS A 49 14.33 -15.87 10.34
N ALA A 50 13.16 -15.87 10.98
CA ALA A 50 12.66 -17.02 11.75
C ALA A 50 12.51 -18.29 10.89
N ASN A 51 12.25 -18.12 9.59
CA ASN A 51 12.18 -19.19 8.61
C ASN A 51 13.53 -19.50 7.94
N GLY A 52 14.65 -18.97 8.44
CA GLY A 52 15.99 -19.20 7.88
C GLY A 52 16.19 -18.59 6.48
N ARG A 53 15.48 -17.52 6.15
CA ARG A 53 15.54 -16.86 4.84
C ARG A 53 16.09 -15.45 4.94
N ASP A 54 16.98 -15.13 4.02
CA ASP A 54 17.54 -13.78 3.85
C ASP A 54 16.71 -12.90 2.91
N VAL A 55 15.67 -13.46 2.28
CA VAL A 55 14.77 -12.76 1.36
C VAL A 55 13.34 -12.83 1.88
N ILE A 56 12.68 -11.67 1.98
CA ILE A 56 11.26 -11.53 2.30
C ILE A 56 10.43 -12.06 1.13
N ARG A 57 9.45 -12.91 1.43
CA ARG A 57 8.44 -13.42 0.49
C ARG A 57 7.05 -12.94 0.92
N THR A 58 6.09 -13.05 0.01
CA THR A 58 4.69 -12.67 0.28
C THR A 58 4.11 -13.35 1.51
N CYS A 59 4.50 -14.60 1.79
CA CYS A 59 4.04 -15.33 2.98
C CYS A 59 4.63 -14.84 4.31
N ASP A 60 5.64 -13.97 4.29
CA ASP A 60 6.17 -13.34 5.50
C ASP A 60 5.41 -12.07 5.88
N LEU A 61 4.72 -11.47 4.92
CA LEU A 61 3.99 -10.23 5.12
C LEU A 61 2.79 -10.52 6.05
N PRO A 62 2.58 -9.73 7.12
CA PRO A 62 1.43 -9.87 8.01
C PRO A 62 0.15 -9.31 7.37
N ILE A 63 -0.14 -9.72 6.14
CA ILE A 63 -1.38 -9.43 5.44
C ILE A 63 -2.35 -10.58 5.73
N THR A 64 -3.37 -10.30 6.54
CA THR A 64 -4.53 -11.18 6.60
C THR A 64 -5.21 -11.14 5.24
N GLY A 65 -5.73 -12.27 4.74
CA GLY A 65 -6.42 -12.32 3.46
C GLY A 65 -7.62 -11.38 3.49
N THR A 66 -7.46 -10.15 3.00
CA THR A 66 -8.55 -9.19 2.94
C THR A 66 -9.24 -9.36 1.60
N GLN A 67 -10.53 -9.70 1.66
CA GLN A 67 -11.45 -9.82 0.53
C GLN A 67 -11.47 -8.57 -0.40
N HIS A 68 -10.89 -7.45 0.04
CA HIS A 68 -10.77 -6.20 -0.72
C HIS A 68 -9.59 -6.15 -1.71
N TRP A 69 -8.65 -7.11 -1.69
CA TRP A 69 -7.50 -7.10 -2.61
C TRP A 69 -7.91 -7.25 -4.08
N ASP A 70 -8.95 -8.00 -4.38
CA ASP A 70 -9.43 -8.22 -5.75
C ASP A 70 -10.02 -6.93 -6.36
N GLU A 71 -10.78 -6.16 -5.56
CA GLU A 71 -11.32 -4.87 -5.97
C GLU A 71 -10.22 -3.81 -6.11
N ALA A 72 -9.29 -3.75 -5.16
CA ALA A 72 -8.15 -2.84 -5.24
C ALA A 72 -7.27 -3.14 -6.46
N ARG A 73 -7.09 -4.43 -6.80
CA ARG A 73 -6.35 -4.87 -8.00
C ARG A 73 -7.04 -4.41 -9.28
N ALA A 74 -8.35 -4.61 -9.40
CA ALA A 74 -9.13 -4.21 -10.57
C ALA A 74 -9.07 -2.69 -10.82
N VAL A 75 -9.14 -1.87 -9.77
CA VAL A 75 -9.02 -0.42 -9.89
C VAL A 75 -7.61 0.00 -10.27
N PHE A 76 -6.57 -0.66 -9.74
CA PHE A 76 -5.18 -0.35 -10.07
C PHE A 76 -4.82 -0.71 -11.51
N ASP A 77 -5.33 -1.84 -12.01
CA ASP A 77 -5.13 -2.32 -13.39
C ASP A 77 -5.87 -1.44 -14.42
N LEU A 78 -6.97 -0.78 -14.03
CA LEU A 78 -7.68 0.20 -14.88
C LEU A 78 -6.97 1.57 -14.98
N LEU A 79 -5.99 1.84 -14.11
CA LEU A 79 -5.32 3.14 -13.97
C LEU A 79 -3.83 3.11 -14.40
N LEU A 80 -3.35 1.98 -14.92
CA LEU A 80 -2.02 1.76 -15.52
C LEU A 80 -2.13 1.55 -17.02
#